data_AF-A0AAD5R0H0-F1
#
_entry.id   AF-A0AAD5R0H0-F1
#
_cell.length_a   1.000
_cell.length_b   1.000
_cell.length_c   1.000
_cell.angle_alpha   90.00
_cell.angle_beta   90.00
_cell.angle_gamma   90.00
#
_symmetry.space_group_name_H-M   'P 1'
#
loop_
_entity.id
_entity.type
_entity.pdbx_description
1 polymer ?
#
loop_
_entity_poly.entity_id
_entity_poly.type
_entity_poly.pdbx_seq_one_letter_code
_entity_poly.pdbx_strand_id
1 'polypeptide(L)'
;RCLYDFYQSVAKSQKRKGDAETDRVNRILLYLDMAVYYILSAKHVSSVSPGSLGNRQYSIIRETNEIVKKVTNSFSSVSEGCSPWHFHMLSRIKNLSLRCQSTLLYHLYHIRSQNAFKSYNMLVQMDAQIQEEQQQHNGSAGNNPSPGSSVHSNSNQSVTVVTMPTKVYELQRQQLKTLHSLMWSHRIWQDAAKRADISTTDLAFISGLEKVCGQLFLDAPLEKMCAYMLTGIAWLRAEYEREKGRPPPVSKRAAAV
;
A
#
# COMPACT_ATOMS: atom_id res chain seq x y z
N ARG A 1 -19.71 24.32 3.90
CA ARG A 1 -19.71 22.90 3.48
C ARG A 1 -18.39 22.29 3.95
N CYS A 2 -18.41 21.18 4.68
CA CYS A 2 -17.19 20.58 5.23
C CYS A 2 -16.25 20.12 4.10
N LEU A 3 -14.93 20.37 4.21
CA LEU A 3 -13.93 19.97 3.22
C LEU A 3 -13.94 18.44 2.97
N TYR A 4 -14.24 17.66 4.00
CA TYR A 4 -14.45 16.21 3.88
C TYR A 4 -15.54 15.88 2.84
N ASP A 5 -16.73 16.49 2.95
CA ASP A 5 -17.86 16.23 2.05
C ASP A 5 -17.58 16.72 0.63
N PHE A 6 -16.86 17.84 0.51
CA PHE A 6 -16.42 18.35 -0.79
C PHE A 6 -15.54 17.32 -1.51
N TYR A 7 -14.46 16.85 -0.87
CA TYR A 7 -13.54 15.89 -1.48
C TYR A 7 -14.22 14.55 -1.77
N GLN A 8 -15.10 14.07 -0.89
CA GLN A 8 -15.92 12.87 -1.13
C GLN A 8 -16.83 13.03 -2.35
N SER A 9 -17.45 14.20 -2.53
CA SER A 9 -18.29 14.49 -3.70
C SER A 9 -17.48 14.49 -4.99
N VAL A 10 -16.29 15.10 -4.98
CA VAL A 10 -15.39 15.12 -6.15
C VAL A 10 -14.90 13.71 -6.47
N ALA A 11 -14.47 12.93 -5.48
CA ALA A 11 -14.05 11.53 -5.65
C ALA A 11 -15.15 10.68 -6.31
N LYS A 12 -16.40 10.81 -5.84
CA LYS A 12 -17.56 10.12 -6.43
C LYS A 12 -17.84 10.57 -7.87
N SER A 13 -17.60 11.84 -8.20
CA SER A 13 -17.71 12.33 -9.58
C SER A 13 -16.66 11.68 -10.48
N GLN A 14 -15.40 11.66 -10.05
CA GLN A 14 -14.31 11.03 -10.80
C GLN A 14 -14.50 9.52 -10.95
N LYS A 15 -15.04 8.84 -9.92
CA LYS A 15 -15.42 7.43 -10.01
C LYS A 15 -16.43 7.19 -11.12
N ARG A 16 -17.53 7.97 -11.16
CA ARG A 16 -18.56 7.83 -12.21
C ARG A 16 -18.00 8.03 -13.61
N LYS A 17 -17.09 8.99 -13.78
CA LYS A 17 -16.39 9.18 -15.07
C LYS A 17 -15.52 7.98 -15.42
N GLY A 18 -14.76 7.45 -14.46
CA GLY A 18 -13.92 6.27 -14.67
C GLY A 18 -14.73 5.00 -15.00
N ASP A 19 -15.87 4.81 -14.34
CA ASP A 19 -16.77 3.68 -14.60
C ASP A 19 -17.39 3.74 -16.00
N ALA A 20 -17.61 4.94 -16.55
CA ALA A 20 -18.11 5.16 -17.91
C ALA A 20 -17.02 5.19 -18.99
N GLU A 21 -15.74 5.23 -18.58
CA GLU A 21 -14.61 5.39 -19.51
C GLU A 21 -14.22 4.06 -20.17
N THR A 22 -14.10 4.09 -21.48
CA THR A 22 -13.73 2.93 -22.30
C THR A 22 -12.24 2.88 -22.55
N ASP A 23 -11.59 4.04 -22.64
CA ASP A 23 -10.16 4.15 -22.84
C ASP A 23 -9.41 3.74 -21.58
N ARG A 24 -8.54 2.72 -21.70
CA ARG A 24 -7.84 2.16 -20.54
C ARG A 24 -6.94 3.18 -19.84
N VAL A 25 -6.31 4.10 -20.57
CA VAL A 25 -5.39 5.11 -20.02
C VAL A 25 -6.18 6.19 -19.28
N ASN A 26 -7.21 6.76 -19.90
CA ASN A 26 -8.07 7.74 -19.25
C ASN A 26 -8.77 7.16 -18.02
N ARG A 27 -9.21 5.89 -18.10
CA ARG A 27 -9.86 5.22 -16.98
C ARG A 27 -8.94 5.10 -15.76
N ILE A 28 -7.70 4.65 -15.94
CA ILE A 28 -6.75 4.56 -14.81
C ILE A 28 -6.43 5.94 -14.25
N LEU A 29 -6.24 6.96 -15.08
CA LEU A 29 -5.97 8.33 -14.64
C LEU A 29 -7.15 8.92 -13.84
N LEU A 30 -8.40 8.63 -14.24
CA LEU A 30 -9.60 9.03 -13.49
C LEU A 30 -9.71 8.32 -12.14
N TYR A 31 -9.35 7.04 -12.07
CA TYR A 31 -9.32 6.33 -10.79
C TYR A 31 -8.19 6.79 -9.87
N LEU A 32 -7.02 7.17 -10.42
CA LEU A 32 -5.95 7.77 -9.63
C LEU A 32 -6.33 9.17 -9.12
N ASP A 33 -6.99 9.99 -9.94
CA ASP A 33 -7.55 11.28 -9.51
C ASP A 33 -8.57 11.08 -8.37
N MET A 34 -9.48 10.13 -8.54
CA MET A 34 -10.45 9.74 -7.51
C MET A 34 -9.77 9.32 -6.20
N ALA A 35 -8.70 8.51 -6.27
CA ALA A 35 -7.95 8.09 -5.09
C ALA A 35 -7.35 9.29 -4.35
N VAL A 36 -6.78 10.27 -5.07
CA VAL A 36 -6.25 11.50 -4.46
C VAL A 36 -7.33 12.23 -3.66
N TYR A 37 -8.55 12.37 -4.20
CA TYR A 37 -9.63 13.04 -3.48
C TYR A 37 -10.10 12.26 -2.25
N TYR A 38 -10.11 10.92 -2.27
CA TYR A 38 -10.36 10.16 -1.04
C TYR A 38 -9.27 10.36 0.01
N ILE A 39 -8.00 10.42 -0.39
CA ILE A 39 -6.89 10.71 0.53
C ILE A 39 -7.05 12.10 1.15
N LEU A 40 -7.34 13.12 0.34
CA LEU A 40 -7.60 14.48 0.84
C LEU A 40 -8.79 14.50 1.81
N SER A 41 -9.84 13.70 1.54
CA SER A 41 -10.94 13.56 2.49
C SER A 41 -10.50 12.94 3.83
N ALA A 42 -9.59 11.96 3.80
CA ALA A 42 -9.08 11.29 5.00
C ALA A 42 -8.40 12.27 5.96
N LYS A 43 -7.66 13.26 5.44
CA LYS A 43 -7.06 14.34 6.22
C LYS A 43 -8.12 15.16 6.98
N HIS A 44 -9.25 15.45 6.34
CA HIS A 44 -10.28 16.34 6.88
C HIS A 44 -11.34 15.63 7.74
N VAL A 45 -11.19 14.32 8.00
CA VAL A 45 -12.04 13.55 8.91
C VAL A 45 -12.13 14.19 10.31
N SER A 46 -11.09 14.89 10.75
CA SER A 46 -11.01 15.60 12.04
C SER A 46 -12.11 16.62 12.30
N SER A 47 -12.79 17.11 11.25
CA SER A 47 -13.84 18.12 11.38
C SER A 47 -15.24 17.56 11.67
N VAL A 48 -15.43 16.23 11.72
CA VAL A 48 -16.78 15.62 11.73
C VAL A 48 -17.11 14.81 12.98
N SER A 49 -16.16 14.18 13.69
CA SER A 49 -16.44 13.49 14.97
C SER A 49 -15.17 13.10 15.77
N PRO A 50 -14.94 13.62 16.99
CA PRO A 50 -13.67 13.47 17.72
C PRO A 50 -13.38 12.09 18.32
N GLY A 51 -14.36 11.19 18.44
CA GLY A 51 -14.18 9.91 19.16
C GLY A 51 -13.59 8.73 18.35
N SER A 52 -13.53 8.82 17.02
CA SER A 52 -13.11 7.70 16.14
C SER A 52 -12.19 8.17 15.00
N LEU A 53 -11.45 9.26 15.25
CA LEU A 53 -10.65 9.98 14.24
C LEU A 53 -9.63 9.08 13.53
N GLY A 54 -8.78 8.40 14.31
CA GLY A 54 -7.76 7.52 13.77
C GLY A 54 -8.33 6.32 13.02
N ASN A 55 -9.45 5.76 13.48
CA ASN A 55 -10.06 4.58 12.85
C ASN A 55 -10.70 4.91 11.50
N ARG A 56 -11.42 6.03 11.41
CA ARG A 56 -12.04 6.45 10.14
C ARG A 56 -11.01 6.89 9.12
N GLN A 57 -10.00 7.67 9.54
CA GLN A 57 -8.88 8.03 8.67
C GLN A 57 -8.15 6.77 8.17
N TYR A 58 -7.85 5.83 9.07
CA TYR A 58 -7.23 4.55 8.73
C TYR A 58 -8.04 3.78 7.68
N SER A 59 -9.36 3.66 7.86
CA SER A 59 -10.22 2.93 6.91
C SER A 59 -10.21 3.56 5.53
N ILE A 60 -10.33 4.89 5.42
CA ILE A 60 -10.30 5.59 4.12
C ILE A 60 -8.94 5.38 3.43
N ILE A 61 -7.83 5.52 4.15
CA ILE A 61 -6.49 5.31 3.59
C ILE A 61 -6.32 3.86 3.12
N ARG A 62 -6.76 2.88 3.92
CA ARG A 62 -6.66 1.46 3.59
C ARG A 62 -7.48 1.11 2.36
N GLU A 63 -8.75 1.51 2.33
CA GLU A 63 -9.64 1.27 1.19
C GLU A 63 -9.10 1.94 -0.08
N THR A 64 -8.60 3.17 0.04
CA THR A 64 -7.99 3.87 -1.09
C THR A 64 -6.73 3.16 -1.60
N ASN A 65 -5.87 2.65 -0.71
CA ASN A 65 -4.69 1.88 -1.10
C ASN A 65 -5.07 0.60 -1.86
N GLU A 66 -6.08 -0.14 -1.40
CA GLU A 66 -6.57 -1.33 -2.11
C GLU A 66 -7.16 -0.98 -3.49
N ILE A 67 -7.85 0.17 -3.60
CA ILE A 67 -8.35 0.66 -4.89
C ILE A 67 -7.17 0.96 -5.82
N VAL A 68 -6.19 1.77 -5.39
CA VAL A 68 -5.00 2.10 -6.19
C VAL A 68 -4.28 0.84 -6.66
N LYS A 69 -4.08 -0.13 -5.76
CA LYS A 69 -3.50 -1.44 -6.08
C LYS A 69 -4.31 -2.17 -7.14
N LYS A 70 -5.63 -2.29 -6.95
CA LYS A 70 -6.53 -2.99 -7.88
C LYS A 70 -6.51 -2.36 -9.27
N VAL A 71 -6.67 -1.04 -9.37
CA VAL A 71 -6.71 -0.36 -10.66
C VAL A 71 -5.34 -0.40 -11.36
N THR A 72 -4.25 -0.29 -10.60
CA THR A 72 -2.89 -0.40 -11.15
C THR A 72 -2.60 -1.81 -11.68
N ASN A 73 -3.04 -2.85 -10.97
CA ASN A 73 -2.87 -4.23 -11.40
C ASN A 73 -3.73 -4.53 -12.65
N SER A 74 -4.98 -4.07 -12.67
CA SER A 74 -5.85 -4.19 -13.85
C SER A 74 -5.32 -3.42 -15.05
N PHE A 75 -4.66 -2.28 -14.84
CA PHE A 75 -3.98 -1.57 -15.92
C PHE A 75 -2.69 -2.29 -16.33
N SER A 76 -1.98 -2.92 -15.40
CA SER A 76 -0.74 -3.65 -15.72
C SER A 76 -0.94 -5.00 -16.39
N SER A 77 -2.16 -5.57 -16.36
CA SER A 77 -2.47 -6.82 -17.05
C SER A 77 -2.53 -6.56 -18.56
N VAL A 78 -1.43 -6.89 -19.23
CA VAL A 78 -1.32 -6.80 -20.69
C VAL A 78 -2.12 -7.95 -21.30
N SER A 79 -3.08 -7.61 -22.17
CA SER A 79 -3.83 -8.55 -22.99
C SER A 79 -3.59 -8.27 -24.47
N GLU A 80 -3.85 -9.25 -25.33
CA GLU A 80 -3.96 -9.01 -26.78
C GLU A 80 -4.94 -7.83 -27.02
N GLY A 81 -4.56 -6.88 -27.87
CA GLY A 81 -5.33 -5.67 -28.16
C GLY A 81 -5.01 -4.42 -27.32
N CYS A 82 -3.97 -4.41 -26.47
CA CYS A 82 -3.53 -3.16 -25.83
C CYS A 82 -2.97 -2.18 -26.87
N SER A 83 -3.40 -0.91 -26.81
CA SER A 83 -2.89 0.12 -27.72
C SER A 83 -1.41 0.41 -27.49
N PRO A 84 -0.64 0.87 -28.50
CA PRO A 84 0.73 1.34 -28.29
C PRO A 84 0.85 2.40 -27.19
N TRP A 85 -0.18 3.25 -27.07
CA TRP A 85 -0.27 4.26 -26.03
C TRP A 85 -0.37 3.70 -24.61
N HIS A 86 -1.07 2.58 -24.45
CA HIS A 86 -1.11 1.87 -23.19
C HIS A 86 0.29 1.49 -22.72
N PHE A 87 1.10 0.89 -23.59
CA PHE A 87 2.48 0.53 -23.29
C PHE A 87 3.36 1.74 -23.01
N HIS A 88 3.20 2.82 -23.79
CA HIS A 88 3.93 4.06 -23.61
C HIS A 88 3.68 4.70 -22.22
N MET A 89 2.45 4.59 -21.71
CA MET A 89 2.06 5.15 -20.41
C MET A 89 2.32 4.19 -19.23
N LEU A 90 2.41 2.89 -19.50
CA LEU A 90 2.39 1.82 -18.49
C LEU A 90 3.41 2.03 -17.38
N SER A 91 4.67 2.24 -17.73
CA SER A 91 5.74 2.27 -16.73
C SER A 91 5.60 3.45 -15.77
N ARG A 92 5.31 4.65 -16.30
CA ARG A 92 5.15 5.89 -15.50
C ARG A 92 3.90 5.86 -14.62
N ILE A 93 2.77 5.39 -15.13
CA ILE A 93 1.55 5.20 -14.33
C ILE A 93 1.82 4.22 -13.19
N LYS A 94 2.47 3.08 -13.50
CA LYS A 94 2.83 2.10 -12.48
C LYS A 94 3.80 2.68 -11.44
N ASN A 95 4.81 3.44 -11.87
CA ASN A 95 5.77 4.08 -10.96
C ASN A 95 5.05 5.05 -10.00
N LEU A 96 4.21 5.93 -10.54
CA LEU A 96 3.42 6.89 -9.78
C LEU A 96 2.48 6.21 -8.78
N SER A 97 1.78 5.15 -9.21
CA SER A 97 0.93 4.35 -8.34
C SER A 97 1.68 3.64 -7.22
N LEU A 98 2.90 3.12 -7.46
CA LEU A 98 3.70 2.45 -6.44
C LEU A 98 4.19 3.46 -5.39
N ARG A 99 4.60 4.66 -5.81
CA ARG A 99 4.96 5.76 -4.87
C ARG A 99 3.78 6.14 -3.98
N CYS A 100 2.58 6.25 -4.56
CA CYS A 100 1.36 6.48 -3.77
C CYS A 100 1.10 5.35 -2.77
N GLN A 101 1.09 4.09 -3.22
CA GLN A 101 0.81 2.93 -2.36
C GLN A 101 1.81 2.81 -1.20
N SER A 102 3.09 3.00 -1.47
CA SER A 102 4.13 2.94 -0.44
C SER A 102 3.95 4.03 0.62
N THR A 103 3.67 5.27 0.23
CA THR A 103 3.35 6.34 1.17
C THR A 103 2.06 6.06 1.95
N LEU A 104 0.99 5.58 1.31
CA LEU A 104 -0.25 5.22 2.01
C LEU A 104 -0.05 4.10 3.04
N LEU A 105 0.72 3.07 2.70
CA LEU A 105 1.09 1.98 3.60
C LEU A 105 1.91 2.49 4.80
N TYR A 106 2.80 3.46 4.58
CA TYR A 106 3.51 4.13 5.68
C TYR A 106 2.52 4.84 6.61
N HIS A 107 1.55 5.58 6.06
CA HIS A 107 0.52 6.26 6.85
C HIS A 107 -0.35 5.29 7.66
N LEU A 108 -0.68 4.11 7.11
CA LEU A 108 -1.38 3.06 7.86
C LEU A 108 -0.59 2.56 9.07
N TYR A 109 0.73 2.37 8.90
CA TYR A 109 1.63 2.07 10.01
C TYR A 109 1.67 3.24 11.00
N HIS A 110 1.90 4.47 10.52
CA HIS A 110 2.10 5.65 11.34
C HIS A 110 0.90 5.91 12.28
N ILE A 111 -0.33 5.81 11.78
CA ILE A 111 -1.57 5.97 12.58
C ILE A 111 -1.62 4.97 13.75
N ARG A 112 -1.03 3.78 13.61
CA ARG A 112 -1.02 2.73 14.63
C ARG A 112 0.30 2.58 15.38
N SER A 113 1.35 3.32 15.00
CA SER A 113 2.70 3.18 15.53
C SER A 113 2.75 3.30 17.05
N GLN A 114 2.08 4.31 17.60
CA GLN A 114 2.00 4.53 19.06
C GLN A 114 1.37 3.34 19.80
N ASN A 115 0.28 2.78 19.26
CA ASN A 115 -0.35 1.60 19.83
C ASN A 115 0.51 0.34 19.62
N ALA A 116 1.27 0.28 18.52
CA ALA A 116 2.18 -0.81 18.23
C ALA A 116 3.30 -0.89 19.28
N PHE A 117 3.95 0.23 19.62
CA PHE A 117 4.97 0.29 20.66
C PHE A 117 4.44 -0.15 22.04
N LYS A 118 3.28 0.37 22.45
CA LYS A 118 2.64 -0.02 23.72
C LYS A 118 2.33 -1.52 23.78
N SER A 119 1.77 -2.05 22.70
CA SER A 119 1.39 -3.45 22.60
C SER A 119 2.62 -4.37 22.55
N TYR A 120 3.73 -3.93 21.96
CA TYR A 120 4.99 -4.67 22.01
C TYR A 120 5.55 -4.77 23.45
N ASN A 121 5.58 -3.65 24.19
CA ASN A 121 6.00 -3.67 25.59
C ASN A 121 5.13 -4.59 26.46
N MET A 122 3.81 -4.59 26.21
CA MET A 122 2.89 -5.51 26.88
C MET A 122 3.18 -6.98 26.56
N LEU A 123 3.52 -7.29 25.29
CA LEU A 123 3.89 -8.64 24.89
C LEU A 123 5.18 -9.12 25.57
N VAL A 124 6.20 -8.26 25.67
CA VAL A 124 7.46 -8.57 26.37
C VAL A 124 7.20 -8.87 27.85
N GLN A 125 6.34 -8.09 28.51
CA GLN A 125 5.96 -8.33 29.91
C GLN A 125 5.19 -9.64 30.09
N MET A 126 4.24 -9.94 29.19
CA MET A 126 3.48 -11.19 29.23
C MET A 126 4.35 -12.41 28.97
N ASP A 127 5.32 -12.32 28.07
CA ASP A 127 6.24 -13.42 27.78
C ASP A 127 7.12 -13.74 29.01
N ALA A 128 7.59 -12.72 29.73
CA ALA A 128 8.30 -12.90 30.99
C ALA A 128 7.44 -13.60 32.05
N GLN A 129 6.17 -13.19 32.21
CA GLN A 129 5.23 -13.83 33.13
C GLN A 129 4.97 -15.31 32.79
N ILE A 130 4.80 -15.63 31.50
CA ILE A 130 4.60 -17.00 31.04
C ILE A 130 5.83 -17.88 31.34
N GLN A 131 7.05 -17.35 31.16
CA GLN A 131 8.28 -18.07 31.49
C GLN A 131 8.43 -18.32 33.00
N GLU A 132 8.07 -17.35 33.84
CA GLU A 132 8.07 -17.50 35.29
C GLU A 132 7.06 -18.56 35.77
N GLU A 133 5.83 -18.55 35.25
CA GLU A 133 4.80 -19.55 35.57
C GLU A 133 5.22 -20.97 35.16
N GLN A 134 5.86 -21.12 33.99
CA GLN A 134 6.39 -22.40 33.53
C GLN A 134 7.53 -22.92 34.42
N GLN A 135 8.42 -22.03 34.90
CA GLN A 135 9.49 -22.40 35.82
C GLN A 135 8.95 -22.80 37.20
N GLN A 136 7.91 -22.12 37.70
CA GLN A 136 7.27 -22.48 38.96
C GLN A 136 6.55 -23.84 38.88
N HIS A 137 5.89 -24.15 37.75
CA HIS A 137 5.22 -25.44 37.58
C HIS A 137 6.20 -26.62 37.44
N ASN A 138 7.38 -26.41 36.84
CA ASN A 138 8.45 -27.41 36.79
C ASN A 138 9.28 -27.51 38.09
N GLY A 139 9.23 -26.50 38.96
CA GLY A 139 9.99 -26.44 40.22
C GLY A 139 9.32 -27.14 41.42
N SER A 140 8.05 -27.56 41.29
CA SER A 140 7.27 -28.18 42.37
C SER A 140 7.04 -29.69 42.25
N ALA A 141 7.78 -30.39 41.38
CA ALA A 141 7.85 -31.84 41.41
C ALA A 141 8.96 -32.29 42.37
N GLY A 142 8.62 -32.36 43.66
CA GLY A 142 9.44 -33.00 44.67
C GLY A 142 9.83 -34.43 44.26
N ASN A 143 11.09 -34.76 44.51
CA ASN A 143 11.72 -36.06 44.40
C ASN A 143 10.75 -37.25 44.61
N ASN A 144 10.57 -38.06 43.58
CA ASN A 144 10.23 -39.47 43.76
C ASN A 144 10.92 -40.31 42.67
N PRO A 145 11.98 -41.07 42.99
CA PRO A 145 12.60 -41.99 42.05
C PRO A 145 11.91 -43.34 42.16
N SER A 146 11.26 -43.82 41.10
CA SER A 146 11.06 -45.26 40.90
C SER A 146 10.70 -45.62 39.46
N PRO A 147 10.99 -46.87 39.03
CA PRO A 147 11.47 -47.16 37.69
C PRO A 147 10.49 -47.99 36.85
N GLY A 148 10.70 -47.98 35.54
CA GLY A 148 10.45 -49.17 34.71
C GLY A 148 9.35 -49.08 33.67
N SER A 149 9.74 -49.54 32.47
CA SER A 149 8.93 -50.06 31.37
C SER A 149 8.18 -49.02 30.52
N SER A 150 8.08 -49.12 29.20
CA SER A 150 8.67 -50.03 28.21
C SER A 150 8.10 -49.59 26.85
N VAL A 151 8.95 -49.59 25.82
CA VAL A 151 8.63 -50.23 24.52
C VAL A 151 7.59 -49.53 23.63
N HIS A 152 8.13 -49.05 22.50
CA HIS A 152 7.57 -49.08 21.13
C HIS A 152 6.70 -47.93 20.58
N SER A 153 7.20 -47.46 19.42
CA SER A 153 6.47 -47.11 18.20
C SER A 153 5.65 -45.82 18.21
N ASN A 154 6.07 -44.84 17.41
CA ASN A 154 5.60 -44.74 16.03
C ASN A 154 6.16 -43.47 15.38
N SER A 155 6.73 -43.63 14.19
CA SER A 155 7.12 -42.53 13.30
C SER A 155 5.87 -41.87 12.72
N ASN A 156 5.16 -41.08 13.52
CA ASN A 156 4.18 -40.12 13.04
C ASN A 156 4.69 -38.74 13.47
N GLN A 157 4.86 -37.84 12.50
CA GLN A 157 5.17 -36.42 12.74
C GLN A 157 4.30 -35.91 13.89
N SER A 158 4.88 -35.81 15.09
CA SER A 158 4.22 -35.23 16.23
C SER A 158 4.05 -33.75 15.90
N VAL A 159 2.81 -33.35 15.64
CA VAL A 159 2.48 -31.93 15.55
C VAL A 159 2.76 -31.36 16.93
N THR A 160 3.86 -30.63 17.06
CA THR A 160 4.20 -29.90 18.28
C THR A 160 3.21 -28.74 18.40
N VAL A 161 2.22 -28.89 19.27
CA VAL A 161 1.22 -27.84 19.54
C VAL A 161 1.73 -26.98 20.69
N VAL A 162 1.78 -25.67 20.47
CA VAL A 162 2.09 -24.68 21.50
C VAL A 162 0.80 -23.97 21.90
N THR A 163 0.40 -24.09 23.17
CA THR A 163 -0.75 -23.39 23.72
C THR A 163 -0.34 -21.98 24.12
N MET A 164 -1.15 -20.97 23.75
CA MET A 164 -0.86 -19.57 24.04
C MET A 164 -2.12 -18.84 24.51
N PRO A 165 -2.03 -17.93 25.50
CA PRO A 165 -3.17 -17.13 25.92
C PRO A 165 -3.77 -16.32 24.76
N THR A 166 -5.10 -16.28 24.66
CA THR A 166 -5.82 -15.61 23.57
C THR A 166 -5.44 -14.14 23.42
N LYS A 167 -5.26 -13.43 24.54
CA LYS A 167 -4.86 -12.02 24.55
C LYS A 167 -3.48 -11.79 23.91
N VAL A 168 -2.52 -12.69 24.17
CA VAL A 168 -1.19 -12.66 23.55
C VAL A 168 -1.31 -12.90 22.05
N TYR A 169 -2.13 -13.87 21.63
CA TYR A 169 -2.38 -14.17 20.23
C TYR A 169 -2.95 -12.98 19.46
N GLU A 170 -3.96 -12.33 20.03
CA GLU A 170 -4.61 -11.17 19.41
C GLU A 170 -3.65 -9.98 19.29
N LEU A 171 -2.86 -9.70 20.34
CA LEU A 171 -1.84 -8.67 20.33
C LEU A 171 -0.75 -8.95 19.28
N GLN A 172 -0.23 -10.17 19.21
CA GLN A 172 0.75 -10.58 18.20
C GLN A 172 0.18 -10.45 16.77
N ARG A 173 -1.05 -10.92 16.55
CA ARG A 173 -1.72 -10.79 15.25
C ARG A 173 -1.94 -9.32 14.85
N GLN A 174 -2.25 -8.45 15.82
CA GLN A 174 -2.40 -7.02 15.57
C GLN A 174 -1.05 -6.33 15.30
N GLN A 175 0.02 -6.73 15.99
CA GLN A 175 1.39 -6.31 15.68
C GLN A 175 1.77 -6.65 14.25
N LEU A 176 1.58 -7.91 13.87
CA LEU A 176 1.95 -8.40 12.55
C LEU A 176 1.27 -7.60 11.44
N LYS A 177 -0.03 -7.29 11.57
CA LYS A 177 -0.75 -6.43 10.62
C LYS A 177 -0.15 -5.02 10.51
N THR A 178 0.27 -4.45 11.62
CA THR A 178 0.82 -3.08 11.67
C THR A 178 2.22 -3.05 11.04
N LEU A 179 3.09 -4.00 11.41
CA LEU A 179 4.43 -4.14 10.85
C LEU A 179 4.42 -4.55 9.37
N HIS A 180 3.46 -5.37 8.94
CA HIS A 180 3.27 -5.73 7.55
C HIS A 180 3.07 -4.50 6.66
N SER A 181 2.33 -3.49 7.16
CA SER A 181 2.12 -2.24 6.43
C SER A 181 3.45 -1.49 6.23
N LEU A 182 4.28 -1.42 7.27
CA LEU A 182 5.62 -0.79 7.19
C LEU A 182 6.55 -1.55 6.24
N MET A 183 6.59 -2.88 6.35
CA MET A 183 7.42 -3.74 5.50
C MET A 183 7.07 -3.56 4.01
N TRP A 184 5.78 -3.61 3.68
CA TRP A 184 5.33 -3.41 2.30
C TRP A 184 5.50 -1.99 1.80
N SER A 185 5.32 -0.99 2.68
CA SER A 185 5.62 0.41 2.37
C SER A 185 7.05 0.55 1.86
N HIS A 186 8.02 0.03 2.61
CA HIS A 186 9.43 0.09 2.22
C HIS A 186 9.73 -0.70 0.95
N ARG A 187 9.20 -1.93 0.84
CA ARG A 187 9.43 -2.79 -0.32
C ARG A 187 8.91 -2.15 -1.61
N ILE A 188 7.68 -1.64 -1.60
CA ILE A 188 7.06 -0.99 -2.76
C ILE A 188 7.79 0.29 -3.12
N TRP A 189 8.26 1.07 -2.13
CA TRP A 189 9.06 2.27 -2.37
C TRP A 189 10.35 1.95 -3.13
N GLN A 190 11.08 0.92 -2.69
CA GLN A 190 12.28 0.44 -3.39
C GLN A 190 11.98 -0.07 -4.80
N ASP A 191 10.87 -0.80 -4.99
CA ASP A 191 10.47 -1.30 -6.31
C ASP A 191 10.11 -0.14 -7.27
N ALA A 192 9.53 0.96 -6.75
CA ALA A 192 9.28 2.17 -7.52
C ALA A 192 10.57 2.91 -7.90
N ALA A 193 11.54 2.99 -6.98
CA ALA A 193 12.86 3.59 -7.25
C ALA A 193 13.60 2.81 -8.34
N LYS A 194 13.77 1.49 -8.16
CA LYS A 194 14.42 0.61 -9.15
C LYS A 194 13.79 0.71 -10.53
N ARG A 195 12.45 0.82 -10.60
CA ARG A 195 11.74 0.99 -11.89
C ARG A 195 12.10 2.31 -12.57
N ALA A 196 12.22 3.39 -11.82
CA ALA A 196 12.63 4.68 -12.38
C ALA A 196 14.06 4.62 -12.93
N ASP A 197 14.97 3.95 -12.22
CA ASP A 197 16.38 3.85 -12.62
C ASP A 197 16.60 3.05 -13.93
N ILE A 198 15.73 2.08 -14.22
CA ILE A 198 15.82 1.26 -15.44
C ILE A 198 15.38 2.04 -16.70
N SER A 199 14.43 2.98 -16.56
CA SER A 199 13.80 3.69 -17.68
C SER A 199 14.19 5.16 -17.64
N THR A 200 14.99 5.61 -18.61
CA THR A 200 15.37 7.04 -18.73
C THR A 200 14.15 7.96 -18.82
N THR A 201 13.08 7.51 -19.47
CA THR A 201 11.79 8.21 -19.56
C THR A 201 11.10 8.31 -18.19
N ASP A 202 11.11 7.23 -17.39
CA ASP A 202 10.53 7.25 -16.04
C ASP A 202 11.37 8.15 -15.13
N LEU A 203 12.70 8.05 -15.19
CA LEU A 203 13.59 8.90 -14.42
C LEU A 203 13.39 10.38 -14.75
N ALA A 204 13.27 10.74 -16.03
CA ALA A 204 13.00 12.11 -16.46
C ALA A 204 11.63 12.60 -15.97
N PHE A 205 10.60 11.76 -16.05
CA PHE A 205 9.28 12.07 -15.52
C PHE A 205 9.31 12.33 -14.01
N ILE A 206 9.95 11.45 -13.23
CA ILE A 206 10.09 11.60 -11.78
C ILE A 206 10.93 12.83 -11.43
N SER A 207 12.08 13.01 -12.08
CA SER A 207 12.96 14.17 -11.83
C SER A 207 12.24 15.49 -12.13
N GLY A 208 11.40 15.52 -13.18
CA GLY A 208 10.53 16.64 -13.47
C GLY A 208 9.55 16.92 -12.33
N LEU A 209 8.86 15.88 -11.83
CA LEU A 209 7.93 16.03 -10.71
C LEU A 209 8.64 16.51 -9.44
N GLU A 210 9.80 15.95 -9.12
CA GLU A 210 10.59 16.37 -7.95
C GLU A 210 11.09 17.81 -8.07
N LYS A 211 11.37 18.29 -9.29
CA LYS A 211 11.72 19.70 -9.53
C LYS A 211 10.55 20.66 -9.26
N VAL A 212 9.32 20.26 -9.55
CA VAL A 212 8.13 21.13 -9.42
C VAL A 212 7.46 21.01 -8.05
N CYS A 213 7.34 19.80 -7.52
CA CYS A 213 6.66 19.50 -6.26
C CYS A 213 7.61 19.35 -5.07
N GLY A 214 8.93 19.37 -5.30
CA GLY A 214 9.94 18.92 -4.35
C GLY A 214 10.04 17.39 -4.29
N GLN A 215 11.16 16.90 -3.76
CA GLN A 215 11.40 15.45 -3.64
C GLN A 215 10.32 14.78 -2.79
N LEU A 216 9.75 13.68 -3.28
CA LEU A 216 8.81 12.88 -2.51
C LEU A 216 9.59 11.90 -1.63
N PHE A 217 9.24 11.84 -0.35
CA PHE A 217 9.82 10.91 0.62
C PHE A 217 8.74 9.98 1.18
N LEU A 218 9.15 8.87 1.79
CA LEU A 218 8.25 7.78 2.18
C LEU A 218 7.19 8.23 3.21
N ASP A 219 7.62 9.06 4.16
CA ASP A 219 6.81 9.64 5.24
C ASP A 219 6.19 11.01 4.87
N ALA A 220 6.09 11.31 3.56
CA ALA A 220 5.52 12.56 3.09
C ALA A 220 4.12 12.81 3.62
N PRO A 221 3.78 14.04 4.06
CA PRO A 221 2.42 14.43 4.40
C PRO A 221 1.46 14.11 3.25
N LEU A 222 0.23 13.71 3.58
CA LEU A 222 -0.77 13.29 2.60
C LEU A 222 -1.00 14.35 1.51
N GLU A 223 -0.96 15.62 1.85
CA GLU A 223 -1.15 16.77 0.96
C GLU A 223 -0.02 16.88 -0.06
N LYS A 224 1.22 16.70 0.38
CA LYS A 224 2.39 16.72 -0.50
C LYS A 224 2.32 15.56 -1.49
N MET A 225 1.98 14.36 -1.01
CA MET A 225 1.75 13.20 -1.86
C MET A 225 0.59 13.44 -2.84
N CYS A 226 -0.52 14.02 -2.39
CA CYS A 226 -1.66 14.36 -3.26
C CYS A 226 -1.28 15.38 -4.34
N ALA A 227 -0.54 16.43 -4.00
CA ALA A 227 -0.05 17.42 -4.97
C ALA A 227 0.90 16.77 -6.00
N TYR A 228 1.81 15.93 -5.53
CA TYR A 228 2.71 15.15 -6.39
C TYR A 228 1.93 14.25 -7.36
N MET A 229 0.93 13.52 -6.85
CA MET A 229 0.05 12.65 -7.63
C MET A 229 -0.76 13.42 -8.68
N LEU A 230 -1.45 14.50 -8.29
CA LEU A 230 -2.26 15.29 -9.22
C LEU A 230 -1.41 15.92 -10.32
N THR A 231 -0.20 16.38 -9.99
CA THR A 231 0.74 16.92 -10.98
C THR A 231 1.17 15.83 -11.96
N GLY A 232 1.55 14.64 -11.46
CA GLY A 232 1.88 13.49 -12.29
C GLY A 232 0.72 13.05 -13.20
N ILE A 233 -0.50 12.98 -12.67
CA ILE A 233 -1.70 12.63 -13.44
C ILE A 233 -1.97 13.68 -14.52
N ALA A 234 -1.85 14.97 -14.20
CA ALA A 234 -2.04 16.06 -15.17
C ALA A 234 -1.03 15.99 -16.31
N TRP A 235 0.24 15.70 -16.01
CA TRP A 235 1.29 15.55 -17.02
C TRP A 235 1.07 14.33 -17.90
N LEU A 236 0.73 13.18 -17.31
CA LEU A 236 0.42 11.96 -18.05
C LEU A 236 -0.81 12.13 -18.95
N ARG A 237 -1.84 12.84 -18.48
CA ARG A 237 -3.01 13.18 -19.28
C ARG A 237 -2.63 14.08 -20.46
N ALA A 238 -1.85 15.14 -20.22
CA ALA A 238 -1.41 16.03 -21.29
C ALA A 238 -0.50 15.31 -22.31
N GLU A 239 0.38 14.42 -21.85
CA GLU A 239 1.21 13.60 -22.71
C GLU A 239 0.38 12.63 -23.55
N TYR A 240 -0.61 11.97 -22.95
CA TYR A 240 -1.50 11.04 -23.63
C TYR A 240 -2.29 11.72 -24.75
N GLU A 241 -2.88 12.88 -24.48
CA GLU A 241 -3.62 13.65 -25.50
C GLU A 241 -2.71 14.11 -26.64
N ARG A 242 -1.46 14.51 -26.34
CA ARG A 242 -0.49 14.87 -27.39
C ARG A 242 -0.10 13.70 -28.27
N GLU A 243 0.13 12.52 -27.69
CA GLU A 243 0.47 11.33 -28.47
C GLU A 243 -0.72 10.87 -29.32
N LYS A 244 -1.93 10.85 -28.75
CA LYS A 244 -3.14 10.48 -29.49
C LYS A 244 -3.42 11.40 -30.68
N GLY A 245 -3.05 12.68 -30.57
CA GLY A 245 -3.16 13.66 -31.64
C GLY A 245 -2.03 13.63 -32.69
N ARG A 246 -0.97 12.85 -32.48
CA ARG A 246 0.10 12.72 -33.49
C ARG A 246 -0.37 11.81 -34.64
N PRO A 247 -0.15 12.22 -35.91
CA PRO A 247 -0.34 11.30 -37.03
C PRO A 247 0.60 10.10 -36.88
N PRO A 248 0.18 8.90 -37.32
CA PRO A 248 1.04 7.72 -37.28
C PRO A 248 2.36 8.03 -38.03
N PRO A 249 3.51 7.51 -37.54
CA PRO A 249 4.78 7.75 -38.22
C PRO A 249 4.67 7.27 -39.67
N VAL A 250 4.91 8.18 -40.62
CA VAL A 250 4.95 7.85 -42.04
C VAL A 250 6.02 6.77 -42.22
N SER A 251 5.60 5.55 -42.56
CA SER A 251 6.57 4.48 -42.83
C SER A 251 7.46 4.97 -43.96
N LYS A 252 8.76 5.13 -43.71
CA LYS A 252 9.75 5.25 -44.78
C LYS A 252 9.85 3.89 -45.49
N ARG A 253 8.86 3.59 -46.30
CA ARG A 253 8.92 2.56 -47.35
C ARG A 253 8.74 3.29 -48.67
N ALA A 254 9.85 3.73 -49.24
CA ALA A 254 10.11 3.97 -50.66
C ALA A 254 11.26 4.98 -50.78
N ALA A 255 12.48 4.48 -50.92
CA ALA A 255 13.57 5.07 -51.70
C ALA A 255 14.85 4.26 -51.45
N ALA A 256 14.88 3.04 -51.96
CA ALA A 256 16.12 2.45 -52.44
C ALA A 256 15.81 2.07 -53.89
N VAL A 257 16.30 2.92 -54.79
CA VAL A 257 16.41 2.71 -56.23
C VAL A 257 17.45 1.64 -56.48
#